data_AF-A0A7W1B341-F1
#
_entry.id   AF-A0A7W1B341-F1
#
_cell.length_a   1.000
_cell.length_b   1.000
_cell.length_c   1.000
_cell.angle_alpha   90.00
_cell.angle_beta   90.00
_cell.angle_gamma   90.00
#
_symmetry.space_group_name_H-M   'P 1'
#
loop_
_entity.id
_entity.type
_entity.pdbx_description
1 polymer ?
#
loop_
_entity_poly.entity_id
_entity_poly.type
_entity_poly.pdbx_seq_one_letter_code
_entity_poly.pdbx_strand_id
1 'polypeptide(L)'
;MTPLSTHRRKSVGGGFDHIQLNPKLRATAVLSASALVLGAFFALGLPRAADAATIGAGSYTTTLPAGGSLPTGCGDISTNPRASLTANAPKGPVPTNDWWSSILWKKTNCGFGEPLHAHPAAYRASSGGLGISYTTTPLITGTATGVGEYKFPYTEDIRVGVSGMNAGAVMVDGWSDWTVTPSWTDGLKTLKATIGHGLPMSYYQLSGGNAQITAAGTATVWSNSGSRIGFSVRGHDYVAYAPSGGT
;
A
#
# COMPACT_ATOMS: atom_id res chain seq x y z
N MET A 1 -2.82 -38.56 -59.46
CA MET A 1 -3.63 -39.73 -59.82
C MET A 1 -5.09 -39.39 -59.58
N THR A 2 -5.74 -38.92 -60.65
CA THR A 2 -7.07 -39.31 -61.18
C THR A 2 -8.11 -39.95 -60.22
N PRO A 3 -9.44 -39.81 -60.45
CA PRO A 3 -10.15 -38.76 -61.24
C PRO A 3 -11.67 -38.50 -60.95
N LEU A 4 -12.28 -37.72 -61.86
CA LEU A 4 -13.65 -37.84 -62.44
C LEU A 4 -14.81 -37.29 -61.56
N SER A 5 -15.92 -36.73 -62.05
CA SER A 5 -16.43 -36.44 -63.40
C SER A 5 -17.79 -35.73 -63.27
N THR A 6 -17.98 -34.66 -64.05
CA THR A 6 -19.12 -34.33 -64.96
C THR A 6 -20.61 -34.40 -64.56
N HIS A 7 -21.32 -33.34 -65.02
CA HIS A 7 -22.73 -33.26 -65.46
C HIS A 7 -23.82 -33.29 -64.37
N ARG A 8 -24.98 -32.62 -64.47
CA ARG A 8 -25.76 -32.07 -65.60
C ARG A 8 -26.83 -31.13 -65.00
N ARG A 9 -27.18 -30.03 -65.69
CA ARG A 9 -28.45 -29.31 -65.43
C ARG A 9 -29.64 -30.22 -65.77
N LYS A 10 -30.67 -30.22 -64.92
CA LYS A 10 -32.06 -30.50 -65.31
C LYS A 10 -32.95 -29.40 -64.74
N SER A 11 -33.60 -28.67 -65.65
CA SER A 11 -34.76 -27.83 -65.37
C SER A 11 -35.99 -28.74 -65.29
N VAL A 12 -36.81 -28.57 -64.26
CA VAL A 12 -38.22 -28.98 -64.25
C VAL A 12 -38.97 -27.93 -63.43
N GLY A 13 -39.94 -27.27 -64.07
CA GLY A 13 -40.83 -26.30 -63.43
C GLY A 13 -41.98 -26.96 -62.68
N GLY A 14 -42.72 -26.16 -61.91
CA GLY A 14 -44.05 -26.51 -61.41
C GLY A 14 -44.42 -25.85 -60.09
N GLY A 15 -45.45 -25.01 -60.13
CA GLY A 15 -46.40 -24.82 -59.02
C GLY A 15 -46.10 -23.71 -58.01
N PHE A 16 -46.63 -22.51 -58.25
CA PHE A 16 -46.97 -21.58 -57.17
C PHE A 16 -48.32 -22.02 -56.57
N ASP A 17 -48.28 -22.68 -55.41
CA ASP A 17 -49.48 -22.84 -54.57
C ASP A 17 -49.55 -21.67 -53.58
N HIS A 18 -50.53 -20.81 -53.79
CA HIS A 18 -50.91 -19.78 -52.83
C HIS A 18 -51.60 -20.45 -51.63
N ILE A 19 -50.87 -20.62 -50.53
CA ILE A 19 -51.46 -20.92 -49.22
C ILE A 19 -52.25 -19.69 -48.76
N GLN A 20 -53.56 -19.72 -48.97
CA GLN A 20 -54.51 -18.77 -48.42
C GLN A 20 -54.67 -19.04 -46.92
N LEU A 21 -53.92 -18.30 -46.10
CA LEU A 21 -54.04 -18.35 -44.63
C LEU A 21 -55.27 -17.57 -44.15
N ASN A 22 -56.13 -18.30 -43.43
CA ASN A 22 -57.41 -17.89 -42.88
C ASN A 22 -57.31 -16.64 -41.95
N PRO A 23 -58.06 -15.54 -42.19
CA PRO A 23 -57.89 -14.26 -41.48
C PRO A 23 -58.26 -14.30 -39.99
N LYS A 24 -58.95 -15.34 -39.51
CA LYS A 24 -59.35 -15.46 -38.09
C LYS A 24 -58.22 -15.90 -37.15
N LEU A 25 -57.10 -16.42 -37.66
CA LEU A 25 -55.93 -16.81 -36.86
C LEU A 25 -54.97 -15.63 -36.56
N ARG A 26 -55.16 -14.46 -37.18
CA ARG A 26 -54.30 -13.30 -36.95
C ARG A 26 -54.66 -12.49 -35.69
N ALA A 27 -55.88 -12.63 -35.17
CA ALA A 27 -56.33 -11.83 -34.03
C ALA A 27 -55.88 -12.39 -32.66
N THR A 28 -55.68 -13.70 -32.53
CA THR A 28 -55.25 -14.33 -31.26
C THR A 28 -53.74 -14.37 -31.07
N ALA A 29 -52.94 -14.22 -32.14
CA ALA A 29 -51.48 -14.17 -32.03
C ALA A 29 -50.94 -12.81 -31.56
N VAL A 30 -51.67 -11.71 -31.80
CA VAL A 30 -51.20 -10.35 -31.50
C VAL A 30 -51.45 -9.95 -30.03
N LEU A 31 -52.49 -10.49 -29.38
CA LEU A 31 -52.74 -10.26 -27.96
C LEU A 31 -51.77 -11.02 -27.05
N SER A 32 -51.37 -12.25 -27.41
CA SER A 32 -50.41 -13.05 -26.64
C SER A 32 -48.96 -12.58 -26.79
N ALA A 33 -48.59 -12.02 -27.96
CA ALA A 33 -47.26 -11.46 -28.19
C ALA A 33 -47.06 -10.12 -27.45
N SER A 34 -48.12 -9.33 -27.28
CA SER A 34 -48.05 -8.03 -26.59
C SER A 34 -47.89 -8.21 -25.07
N ALA A 35 -48.49 -9.25 -24.48
CA ALA A 35 -48.35 -9.55 -23.05
C ALA A 35 -46.93 -10.04 -22.68
N LEU A 36 -46.26 -10.78 -23.58
CA LEU A 36 -44.86 -11.21 -23.38
C LEU A 36 -43.86 -10.06 -23.52
N VAL A 37 -44.11 -9.10 -24.42
CA VAL A 37 -43.23 -7.93 -24.58
C VAL A 37 -43.42 -6.95 -23.42
N LEU A 38 -44.64 -6.73 -22.91
CA LEU A 38 -44.83 -5.92 -21.70
C LEU A 38 -44.27 -6.59 -20.43
N GLY A 39 -44.34 -7.93 -20.31
CA GLY A 39 -43.74 -8.66 -19.19
C GLY A 39 -42.20 -8.66 -19.21
N ALA A 40 -41.59 -8.76 -20.39
CA ALA A 40 -40.14 -8.69 -20.54
C ALA A 40 -39.58 -7.26 -20.31
N PHE A 41 -40.34 -6.22 -20.65
CA PHE A 41 -39.97 -4.83 -20.33
C PHE A 41 -40.09 -4.50 -18.83
N PHE A 42 -41.00 -5.16 -18.09
CA PHE A 42 -41.11 -4.98 -16.63
C PHE A 42 -40.00 -5.69 -15.84
N ALA A 43 -39.35 -6.69 -16.43
CA ALA A 43 -38.26 -7.43 -15.78
C ALA A 43 -36.86 -6.78 -15.93
N LEU A 44 -36.72 -5.74 -16.75
CA LEU A 44 -35.42 -5.14 -17.11
C LEU A 44 -35.00 -3.93 -16.26
N GLY A 45 -35.71 -3.59 -15.19
CA GLY A 45 -35.48 -2.30 -14.52
C GLY A 45 -35.82 -2.19 -13.04
N LEU A 46 -35.94 -3.31 -12.30
CA LEU A 46 -35.97 -3.16 -10.84
C LEU A 46 -34.59 -2.64 -10.40
N PRO A 47 -34.51 -1.48 -9.72
CA PRO A 47 -33.25 -1.03 -9.16
C PRO A 47 -32.78 -2.13 -8.22
N ARG A 48 -31.62 -2.73 -8.53
CA ARG A 48 -30.92 -3.55 -7.54
C ARG A 48 -30.73 -2.64 -6.34
N ALA A 49 -31.36 -2.98 -5.21
CA ALA A 49 -31.03 -2.34 -3.95
C ALA A 49 -29.50 -2.44 -3.81
N ALA A 50 -28.85 -1.29 -3.55
CA ALA A 50 -27.42 -1.28 -3.34
C ALA A 50 -27.07 -2.37 -2.31
N ASP A 51 -26.12 -3.23 -2.64
CA ASP A 51 -25.69 -4.30 -1.74
C ASP A 51 -25.16 -3.62 -0.47
N ALA A 52 -25.97 -3.68 0.58
CA ALA A 52 -25.75 -3.01 1.84
C ALA A 52 -25.74 -4.06 2.93
N ALA A 53 -24.63 -4.15 3.63
CA ALA A 53 -24.53 -5.01 4.80
C ALA A 53 -25.33 -4.39 5.94
N THR A 54 -26.24 -5.17 6.52
CA THR A 54 -27.13 -4.73 7.60
C THR A 54 -26.49 -4.90 8.97
N ILE A 55 -26.73 -3.94 9.88
CA ILE A 55 -26.36 -4.02 11.30
C ILE A 55 -27.54 -3.53 12.13
N GLY A 56 -28.21 -4.43 12.84
CA GLY A 56 -29.44 -4.11 13.57
C GLY A 56 -30.51 -3.53 12.63
N ALA A 57 -31.02 -2.34 12.95
CA ALA A 57 -31.96 -1.62 12.10
C ALA A 57 -31.29 -0.75 11.01
N GLY A 58 -29.96 -0.70 10.95
CA GLY A 58 -29.20 0.11 10.01
C GLY A 58 -28.45 -0.72 8.95
N SER A 59 -27.72 -0.04 8.08
CA SER A 59 -26.87 -0.68 7.06
C SER A 59 -25.70 0.20 6.63
N TYR A 60 -24.67 -0.41 6.05
CA TYR A 60 -23.56 0.27 5.37
C TYR A 60 -23.34 -0.34 3.98
N THR A 61 -22.88 0.46 3.03
CA THR A 61 -22.52 -0.04 1.70
C THR A 61 -21.06 -0.51 1.66
N THR A 62 -20.81 -1.58 0.92
CA THR A 62 -19.46 -2.07 0.58
C THR A 62 -19.03 -1.65 -0.82
N THR A 63 -19.91 -0.96 -1.56
CA THR A 63 -19.63 -0.42 -2.88
C THR A 63 -19.50 1.09 -2.79
N LEU A 64 -18.46 1.66 -3.40
CA LEU A 64 -18.28 3.10 -3.44
C LEU A 64 -19.50 3.75 -4.13
N PRO A 65 -20.25 4.64 -3.46
CA PRO A 65 -21.36 5.34 -4.10
C PRO A 65 -20.89 6.16 -5.30
N ALA A 66 -21.78 6.36 -6.27
CA ALA A 66 -21.48 7.23 -7.41
C ALA A 66 -21.06 8.64 -6.93
N GLY A 67 -19.92 9.13 -7.43
CA GLY A 67 -19.33 10.41 -7.01
C GLY A 67 -18.50 10.34 -5.71
N GLY A 68 -18.44 9.19 -5.04
CA GLY A 68 -17.56 8.97 -3.90
C GLY A 68 -16.08 8.97 -4.29
N SER A 69 -15.19 9.29 -3.34
CA SER A 69 -13.74 9.26 -3.51
C SER A 69 -13.08 8.33 -2.50
N LEU A 70 -12.05 7.62 -2.94
CA LEU A 70 -11.19 6.79 -2.07
C LEU A 70 -10.05 7.63 -1.48
N PRO A 71 -9.41 7.17 -0.38
CA PRO A 71 -8.17 7.78 0.10
C PRO A 71 -7.11 7.82 -1.00
N THR A 72 -6.36 8.92 -1.08
CA THR A 72 -5.32 9.12 -2.10
C THR A 72 -3.92 9.07 -1.49
N GLY A 73 -2.97 8.51 -2.22
CA GLY A 73 -1.55 8.54 -1.93
C GLY A 73 -0.74 8.15 -3.15
N CYS A 74 0.50 7.73 -2.94
CA CYS A 74 1.37 7.24 -4.01
C CYS A 74 0.88 5.89 -4.56
N GLY A 75 1.06 5.69 -5.87
CA GLY A 75 0.76 4.42 -6.53
C GLY A 75 -0.73 4.08 -6.48
N ASP A 76 -1.02 2.79 -6.27
CA ASP A 76 -2.35 2.20 -6.24
C ASP A 76 -2.93 2.11 -4.82
N ILE A 77 -2.36 2.81 -3.82
CA ILE A 77 -2.74 2.68 -2.40
C ILE A 77 -4.23 2.90 -2.13
N SER A 78 -4.91 3.68 -2.98
CA SER A 78 -6.36 3.91 -2.92
C SER A 78 -7.17 2.63 -3.10
N THR A 79 -6.70 1.74 -3.97
CA THR A 79 -7.35 0.48 -4.34
C THR A 79 -6.61 -0.75 -3.83
N ASN A 80 -5.38 -0.56 -3.34
CA ASN A 80 -4.51 -1.59 -2.79
C ASN A 80 -3.85 -1.07 -1.50
N PRO A 81 -4.58 -1.00 -0.37
CA PRO A 81 -4.07 -0.45 0.89
C PRO A 81 -2.91 -1.27 1.49
N ARG A 82 -2.60 -2.44 0.90
CA ARG A 82 -1.51 -3.32 1.31
C ARG A 82 -0.27 -3.20 0.42
N ALA A 83 -0.25 -2.25 -0.52
CA ALA A 83 0.85 -2.07 -1.48
C ALA A 83 2.23 -1.82 -0.85
N SER A 84 2.29 -1.23 0.35
CA SER A 84 3.54 -0.96 1.07
C SER A 84 3.88 -2.02 2.14
N LEU A 85 3.23 -3.19 2.11
CA LEU A 85 3.45 -4.26 3.08
C LEU A 85 4.30 -5.39 2.48
N THR A 86 5.15 -6.00 3.30
CA THR A 86 5.74 -7.29 2.93
C THR A 86 4.71 -8.41 3.09
N ALA A 87 5.03 -9.60 2.56
CA ALA A 87 4.19 -10.78 2.75
C ALA A 87 4.10 -11.24 4.23
N ASN A 88 5.00 -10.79 5.11
CA ASN A 88 5.00 -11.15 6.53
C ASN A 88 4.04 -10.30 7.37
N ALA A 89 3.59 -9.15 6.84
CA ALA A 89 2.75 -8.22 7.58
C ALA A 89 1.46 -8.89 8.06
N PRO A 90 0.97 -8.59 9.29
CA PRO A 90 -0.28 -9.12 9.82
C PRO A 90 -1.44 -9.03 8.83
N LYS A 91 -2.18 -10.14 8.68
CA LYS A 91 -3.36 -10.21 7.81
C LYS A 91 -4.48 -9.33 8.36
N GLY A 92 -5.38 -8.89 7.47
CA GLY A 92 -6.59 -8.14 7.84
C GLY A 92 -6.50 -6.65 7.54
N PRO A 93 -7.30 -5.82 8.26
CA PRO A 93 -7.26 -4.37 8.13
C PRO A 93 -5.87 -3.79 8.35
N VAL A 94 -5.59 -2.68 7.67
CA VAL A 94 -4.29 -2.01 7.73
C VAL A 94 -4.37 -0.81 8.67
N PRO A 95 -3.41 -0.63 9.59
CA PRO A 95 -3.40 0.53 10.49
C PRO A 95 -3.39 1.86 9.74
N THR A 96 -4.06 2.84 10.35
CA THR A 96 -4.16 4.23 9.88
C THR A 96 -3.93 5.16 11.07
N ASN A 97 -3.72 6.45 10.82
CA ASN A 97 -3.66 7.49 11.86
C ASN A 97 -2.63 7.28 12.99
N ASP A 98 -1.59 6.51 12.70
CA ASP A 98 -0.50 6.22 13.62
C ASP A 98 0.78 7.00 13.28
N TRP A 99 1.69 7.15 14.23
CA TRP A 99 2.95 7.93 14.12
C TRP A 99 3.86 7.47 12.98
N TRP A 100 3.71 6.21 12.55
CA TRP A 100 4.47 5.59 11.48
C TRP A 100 3.69 5.46 10.16
N SER A 101 2.47 6.00 10.06
CA SER A 101 1.59 5.81 8.89
C SER A 101 2.20 6.28 7.57
N SER A 102 3.17 7.21 7.61
CA SER A 102 3.77 7.80 6.41
C SER A 102 4.56 6.78 5.57
N ILE A 103 5.13 5.73 6.18
CA ILE A 103 5.82 4.66 5.45
C ILE A 103 4.87 3.62 4.86
N LEU A 104 3.61 3.59 5.30
CA LEU A 104 2.58 2.70 4.77
C LEU A 104 1.78 3.39 3.66
N TRP A 105 1.19 4.54 3.98
CA TRP A 105 0.24 5.23 3.11
C TRP A 105 0.90 6.17 2.10
N LYS A 106 2.19 6.50 2.30
CA LYS A 106 3.11 7.24 1.41
C LYS A 106 2.40 8.29 0.54
N LYS A 107 2.44 9.56 0.96
CA LYS A 107 1.77 10.66 0.24
C LYS A 107 2.72 11.64 -0.41
N THR A 108 3.70 12.13 0.36
CA THR A 108 4.65 13.18 -0.05
C THR A 108 5.99 12.61 -0.49
N ASN A 109 6.32 11.41 -0.02
CA ASN A 109 7.51 10.65 -0.41
C ASN A 109 7.13 9.20 -0.71
N CYS A 110 7.06 8.86 -2.00
CA CYS A 110 6.60 7.56 -2.48
C CYS A 110 7.60 6.41 -2.24
N GLY A 111 8.86 6.70 -1.93
CA GLY A 111 9.85 5.67 -1.62
C GLY A 111 9.89 5.34 -0.13
N PHE A 112 9.96 6.37 0.71
CA PHE A 112 10.44 6.24 2.08
C PHE A 112 9.59 6.91 3.15
N GLY A 113 8.47 7.56 2.79
CA GLY A 113 7.64 8.27 3.76
C GLY A 113 8.36 9.48 4.39
N GLU A 114 7.87 9.87 5.56
CA GLU A 114 8.27 11.10 6.27
C GLU A 114 8.91 10.76 7.63
N PRO A 115 9.52 11.74 8.33
CA PRO A 115 10.02 11.52 9.68
C PRO A 115 8.97 10.90 10.62
N LEU A 116 9.39 9.88 11.37
CA LEU A 116 8.58 9.11 12.31
C LEU A 116 9.02 9.49 13.73
N HIS A 117 8.24 10.34 14.39
CA HIS A 117 8.56 10.82 15.74
C HIS A 117 8.09 9.79 16.78
N ALA A 118 9.01 8.91 17.19
CA ALA A 118 8.69 7.81 18.10
C ALA A 118 8.85 8.19 19.58
N HIS A 119 9.81 9.05 19.88
CA HIS A 119 10.29 9.42 21.21
C HIS A 119 10.85 8.23 22.01
N PRO A 120 12.06 8.36 22.61
CA PRO A 120 12.91 9.56 22.62
C PRO A 120 13.55 9.89 21.25
N ALA A 121 13.66 8.91 20.35
CA ALA A 121 14.23 9.12 19.02
C ALA A 121 13.16 9.46 17.96
N ALA A 122 13.58 10.13 16.89
CA ALA A 122 12.84 10.22 15.64
C ALA A 122 13.59 9.48 14.53
N TYR A 123 12.86 8.90 13.58
CA TYR A 123 13.42 8.07 12.53
C TYR A 123 13.06 8.60 11.14
N ARG A 124 13.87 8.29 10.13
CA ARG A 124 13.51 8.54 8.73
C ARG A 124 14.09 7.47 7.83
N ALA A 125 13.25 6.82 7.04
CA ALA A 125 13.73 5.84 6.07
C ALA A 125 14.41 6.54 4.87
N SER A 126 15.38 5.86 4.28
CA SER A 126 16.10 6.26 3.08
C SER A 126 16.51 5.01 2.28
N SER A 127 17.10 5.19 1.09
CA SER A 127 17.60 4.07 0.28
C SER A 127 18.74 3.30 0.97
N GLY A 128 19.52 3.97 1.82
CA GLY A 128 20.62 3.37 2.56
C GLY A 128 20.25 2.80 3.94
N GLY A 129 18.98 2.84 4.33
CA GLY A 129 18.50 2.32 5.62
C GLY A 129 17.77 3.36 6.47
N LEU A 130 17.86 3.22 7.79
CA LEU A 130 17.10 3.99 8.77
C LEU A 130 17.96 5.09 9.40
N GLY A 131 17.63 6.35 9.13
CA GLY A 131 18.16 7.50 9.84
C GLY A 131 17.54 7.65 11.22
N ILE A 132 18.33 8.07 12.20
CA ILE A 132 17.97 8.28 13.60
C ILE A 132 18.34 9.71 13.99
N SER A 133 17.44 10.37 14.71
CA SER A 133 17.61 11.71 15.25
C SER A 133 17.29 11.71 16.74
N TYR A 134 18.08 12.43 17.53
CA TYR A 134 17.80 12.69 18.95
C TYR A 134 17.82 14.21 19.23
N THR A 135 17.05 14.98 18.46
CA THR A 135 16.98 16.44 18.65
C THR A 135 16.33 16.78 20.01
N THR A 136 17.13 17.33 20.91
CA THR A 136 16.72 17.73 22.28
C THR A 136 16.61 19.25 22.46
N THR A 137 16.98 20.03 21.45
CA THR A 137 16.82 21.49 21.45
C THR A 137 15.63 21.88 20.56
N PRO A 138 14.64 22.62 21.08
CA PRO A 138 13.51 23.04 20.27
C PRO A 138 13.92 24.17 19.31
N LEU A 139 13.35 24.13 18.11
CA LEU A 139 13.29 25.27 17.21
C LEU A 139 12.03 26.07 17.52
N ILE A 140 12.21 27.33 17.93
CA ILE A 140 11.15 28.29 18.14
C ILE A 140 11.22 29.33 17.02
N THR A 141 10.12 29.53 16.30
CA THR A 141 10.01 30.55 15.25
C THR A 141 8.87 31.51 15.54
N GLY A 142 8.85 32.66 14.85
CA GLY A 142 7.84 33.69 15.02
C GLY A 142 8.30 34.85 15.91
N THR A 143 7.34 35.66 16.32
CA THR A 143 7.55 36.81 17.22
C THR A 143 6.62 36.71 18.43
N ALA A 144 6.89 37.48 19.48
CA ALA A 144 6.08 37.44 20.72
C ALA A 144 4.58 37.75 20.51
N THR A 145 4.23 38.46 19.44
CA THR A 145 2.83 38.84 19.13
C THR A 145 2.35 38.28 17.79
N GLY A 146 3.16 37.45 17.12
CA GLY A 146 2.87 36.88 15.80
C GLY A 146 2.60 35.38 15.87
N VAL A 147 2.33 34.78 14.71
CA VAL A 147 2.27 33.32 14.59
C VAL A 147 3.67 32.77 14.88
N GLY A 148 3.74 31.86 15.85
CA GLY A 148 4.97 31.17 16.21
C GLY A 148 4.78 29.65 16.18
N GLU A 149 5.90 28.95 16.10
CA GLU A 149 5.94 27.49 16.08
C GLU A 149 7.00 27.02 17.07
N TYR A 150 6.66 25.98 17.84
CA TYR A 150 7.57 25.26 18.72
C TYR A 150 7.67 23.82 18.21
N LYS A 151 8.87 23.39 17.80
CA LYS A 151 9.07 22.04 17.26
C LYS A 151 10.45 21.47 17.53
N PHE A 152 10.55 20.15 17.54
CA PHE A 152 11.80 19.41 17.49
C PHE A 152 11.95 18.80 16.09
N PRO A 153 12.60 19.50 15.15
CA PRO A 153 12.71 19.02 13.77
C PRO A 153 13.60 17.78 13.71
N TYR A 154 13.22 16.81 12.87
CA TYR A 154 14.11 15.69 12.57
C TYR A 154 15.44 16.21 11.99
N THR A 155 16.52 15.89 12.69
CA THR A 155 17.89 16.17 12.27
C THR A 155 18.69 14.88 12.39
N GLU A 156 18.95 14.20 11.27
CA GLU A 156 19.59 12.89 11.25
C GLU A 156 20.98 12.94 11.90
N ASP A 157 21.20 12.23 13.01
CA ASP A 157 22.49 12.13 13.67
C ASP A 157 23.28 10.94 13.14
N ILE A 158 22.61 9.79 13.00
CA ILE A 158 23.19 8.57 12.42
C ILE A 158 22.22 7.88 11.48
N ARG A 159 22.76 7.09 10.56
CA ARG A 159 22.00 6.17 9.72
C ARG A 159 22.50 4.74 9.88
N VAL A 160 21.60 3.83 10.16
CA VAL A 160 21.87 2.39 10.26
C VAL A 160 21.41 1.69 8.99
N GLY A 161 22.32 0.94 8.38
CA GLY A 161 22.08 0.25 7.12
C GLY A 161 22.97 -0.98 6.94
N VAL A 162 22.98 -1.50 5.72
CA VAL A 162 23.95 -2.49 5.26
C VAL A 162 24.91 -1.81 4.29
N SER A 163 26.21 -2.08 4.41
CA SER A 163 27.22 -1.45 3.56
C SER A 163 26.89 -1.58 2.07
N GLY A 164 26.79 -0.45 1.37
CA GLY A 164 26.45 -0.40 -0.05
C GLY A 164 24.99 -0.77 -0.38
N MET A 165 24.08 -0.74 0.59
CA MET A 165 22.63 -0.89 0.34
C MET A 165 22.09 0.32 -0.43
N ASN A 166 21.25 0.03 -1.43
CA ASN A 166 20.51 1.05 -2.17
C ASN A 166 19.10 0.53 -2.51
N ALA A 167 18.23 0.48 -1.51
CA ALA A 167 16.85 0.04 -1.67
C ALA A 167 16.01 1.08 -2.43
N GLY A 168 15.09 0.62 -3.28
CA GLY A 168 14.18 1.52 -4.01
C GLY A 168 13.04 2.10 -3.17
N ALA A 169 12.65 1.41 -2.10
CA ALA A 169 11.59 1.82 -1.18
C ALA A 169 11.74 1.12 0.18
N VAL A 170 11.08 1.67 1.20
CA VAL A 170 10.81 0.96 2.45
C VAL A 170 9.42 0.31 2.39
N MET A 171 9.30 -0.88 2.96
CA MET A 171 8.04 -1.61 3.17
C MET A 171 7.82 -1.83 4.67
N VAL A 172 6.62 -2.22 5.08
CA VAL A 172 6.33 -2.58 6.48
C VAL A 172 6.19 -4.10 6.60
N ASP A 173 6.99 -4.70 7.49
CA ASP A 173 7.05 -6.14 7.71
C ASP A 173 6.17 -6.62 8.87
N GLY A 174 5.89 -5.75 9.84
CA GLY A 174 5.02 -6.05 10.97
C GLY A 174 4.86 -4.85 11.90
N TRP A 175 3.94 -4.96 12.84
CA TRP A 175 3.66 -3.95 13.87
C TRP A 175 3.05 -4.59 15.12
N SER A 176 3.05 -3.83 16.20
CA SER A 176 2.30 -4.08 17.43
C SER A 176 1.53 -2.80 17.80
N ASP A 177 0.99 -2.74 19.01
CA ASP A 177 0.33 -1.55 19.55
C ASP A 177 1.27 -0.32 19.64
N TRP A 178 2.58 -0.53 19.74
CA TRP A 178 3.56 0.56 19.88
C TRP A 178 4.84 0.40 19.05
N THR A 179 5.00 -0.68 18.29
CA THR A 179 6.16 -0.90 17.40
C THR A 179 5.78 -1.07 15.94
N VAL A 180 6.70 -0.72 15.06
CA VAL A 180 6.66 -1.05 13.63
C VAL A 180 8.01 -1.62 13.20
N THR A 181 7.99 -2.53 12.23
CA THR A 181 9.19 -3.08 11.61
C THR A 181 9.25 -2.67 10.14
N PRO A 182 9.89 -1.55 9.78
CA PRO A 182 10.17 -1.23 8.39
C PRO A 182 11.24 -2.19 7.82
N SER A 183 11.16 -2.43 6.52
CA SER A 183 11.94 -3.43 5.80
C SER A 183 12.44 -2.89 4.46
N TRP A 184 13.70 -3.18 4.15
CA TRP A 184 14.38 -2.78 2.93
C TRP A 184 14.94 -4.02 2.23
N THR A 185 14.94 -3.97 0.90
CA THR A 185 15.68 -4.90 0.05
C THR A 185 16.18 -4.18 -1.20
N ASP A 186 17.40 -4.50 -1.64
CA ASP A 186 17.94 -4.12 -2.96
C ASP A 186 18.09 -5.33 -3.89
N GLY A 187 17.52 -6.49 -3.50
CA GLY A 187 17.66 -7.78 -4.19
C GLY A 187 18.87 -8.60 -3.73
N LEU A 188 19.89 -7.98 -3.15
CA LEU A 188 21.10 -8.64 -2.64
C LEU A 188 21.23 -8.52 -1.12
N LYS A 189 20.80 -7.39 -0.56
CA LYS A 189 20.88 -7.02 0.85
C LYS A 189 19.49 -6.81 1.40
N THR A 190 19.32 -7.17 2.67
CA THR A 190 18.08 -6.89 3.39
C THR A 190 18.36 -6.23 4.73
N LEU A 191 17.43 -5.40 5.16
CA LEU A 191 17.41 -4.77 6.47
C LEU A 191 15.98 -4.80 7.00
N LYS A 192 15.80 -5.17 8.25
CA LYS A 192 14.58 -4.93 9.03
C LYS A 192 14.96 -4.18 10.29
N ALA A 193 14.17 -3.18 10.67
CA ALA A 193 14.41 -2.40 11.87
C ALA A 193 13.16 -2.41 12.76
N THR A 194 13.18 -2.98 13.95
CA THR A 194 12.07 -2.81 14.91
C THR A 194 12.28 -1.54 15.71
N ILE A 195 11.36 -0.60 15.55
CA ILE A 195 11.32 0.70 16.24
C ILE A 195 9.97 0.88 16.92
N GLY A 196 9.89 1.72 17.96
CA GLY A 196 8.64 1.91 18.66
C GLY A 196 8.57 3.16 19.50
N HIS A 197 7.34 3.56 19.80
CA HIS A 197 7.05 4.64 20.74
C HIS A 197 7.57 4.31 22.13
N GLY A 198 8.23 5.27 22.76
CA GLY A 198 8.79 5.13 24.11
C GLY A 198 10.00 4.19 24.22
N LEU A 199 10.54 3.70 23.11
CA LEU A 199 11.68 2.78 23.12
C LEU A 199 13.01 3.54 22.97
N PRO A 200 13.95 3.40 23.92
CA PRO A 200 15.29 3.98 23.77
C PRO A 200 16.19 3.15 22.84
N MET A 201 15.69 2.02 22.32
CA MET A 201 16.44 1.10 21.46
C MET A 201 15.69 0.84 20.15
N SER A 202 16.46 0.71 19.07
CA SER A 202 16.02 0.20 17.77
C SER A 202 16.79 -1.09 17.46
N TYR A 203 16.11 -2.12 16.97
CA TYR A 203 16.70 -3.44 16.73
C TYR A 203 16.82 -3.71 15.24
N TYR A 204 17.93 -4.30 14.80
CA TYR A 204 18.22 -4.49 13.37
C TYR A 204 18.49 -5.96 13.05
N GLN A 205 17.87 -6.44 11.98
CA GLN A 205 18.16 -7.72 11.35
C GLN A 205 18.59 -7.45 9.92
N LEU A 206 19.70 -8.03 9.49
CA LEU A 206 20.29 -7.72 8.19
C LEU A 206 20.90 -8.96 7.53
N SER A 207 21.01 -8.91 6.21
CA SER A 207 21.71 -9.91 5.40
C SER A 207 22.33 -9.28 4.16
N GLY A 208 23.28 -9.99 3.53
CA GLY A 208 23.91 -9.57 2.28
C GLY A 208 25.06 -8.57 2.43
N GLY A 209 25.51 -8.28 3.65
CA GLY A 209 26.66 -7.43 3.91
C GLY A 209 26.83 -7.07 5.39
N ASN A 210 27.86 -6.28 5.68
CA ASN A 210 28.13 -5.80 7.04
C ASN A 210 27.14 -4.71 7.45
N ALA A 211 26.78 -4.70 8.74
CA ALA A 211 26.11 -3.56 9.36
C ALA A 211 26.97 -2.30 9.18
N GLN A 212 26.33 -1.19 8.85
CA GLN A 212 27.00 0.10 8.71
C GLN A 212 26.23 1.16 9.50
N ILE A 213 26.96 1.88 10.36
CA ILE A 213 26.47 3.10 11.02
C ILE A 213 27.21 4.26 10.39
N THR A 214 26.48 5.13 9.70
CA THR A 214 27.02 6.34 9.08
C THR A 214 26.62 7.54 9.93
N ALA A 215 27.61 8.27 10.46
CA ALA A 215 27.37 9.49 11.20
C ALA A 215 27.15 10.68 10.25
N ALA A 216 26.13 11.50 10.51
CA ALA A 216 25.87 12.74 9.78
C ALA A 216 26.73 13.92 10.28
N GLY A 217 27.86 13.63 10.90
CA GLY A 217 28.81 14.57 11.48
C GLY A 217 30.03 13.84 11.99
N THR A 218 30.97 14.56 12.61
CA THR A 218 32.13 13.93 13.25
C THR A 218 31.66 13.07 14.41
N ALA A 219 32.00 11.79 14.36
CA ALA A 219 31.78 10.84 15.45
C ALA A 219 33.02 10.77 16.35
N THR A 220 32.80 10.74 17.66
CA THR A 220 33.85 10.46 18.65
C THR A 220 33.55 9.14 19.33
N VAL A 221 34.38 8.13 19.11
CA VAL A 221 34.25 6.83 19.77
C VAL A 221 34.91 6.90 21.13
N TRP A 222 34.13 6.77 22.21
CA TRP A 222 34.60 6.81 23.59
C TRP A 222 34.69 5.40 24.22
N SER A 223 34.09 4.39 23.60
CA SER A 223 34.25 2.98 24.00
C SER A 223 34.21 2.07 22.77
N ASN A 224 35.14 1.12 22.70
CA ASN A 224 35.10 0.03 21.74
C ASN A 224 35.54 -1.27 22.42
N SER A 225 34.63 -2.25 22.52
CA SER A 225 34.90 -3.57 23.06
C SER A 225 34.51 -4.68 22.07
N GLY A 226 34.71 -4.45 20.77
CA GLY A 226 34.34 -5.36 19.68
C GLY A 226 32.84 -5.32 19.42
N SER A 227 32.09 -6.25 20.04
CA SER A 227 30.64 -6.36 19.86
C SER A 227 29.83 -5.22 20.48
N ARG A 228 30.48 -4.19 21.05
CA ARG A 228 29.85 -2.99 21.57
C ARG A 228 30.72 -1.77 21.30
N ILE A 229 30.11 -0.75 20.70
CA ILE A 229 30.73 0.55 20.51
C ILE A 229 29.87 1.63 21.15
N GLY A 230 30.50 2.53 21.90
CA GLY A 230 29.93 3.74 22.45
C GLY A 230 30.54 4.95 21.74
N PHE A 231 29.69 5.81 21.20
CA PHE A 231 30.15 6.95 20.41
C PHE A 231 29.20 8.15 20.54
N SER A 232 29.75 9.34 20.35
CA SER A 232 28.99 10.59 20.35
C SER A 232 28.94 11.17 18.94
N VAL A 233 27.79 11.68 18.52
CA VAL A 233 27.61 12.45 17.28
C VAL A 233 26.81 13.70 17.61
N ARG A 234 27.32 14.88 17.25
CA ARG A 234 26.66 16.18 17.51
C ARG A 234 26.24 16.41 18.97
N GLY A 235 27.02 15.88 19.91
CA GLY A 235 26.75 16.00 21.35
C GLY A 235 25.68 15.02 21.87
N HIS A 236 25.21 14.08 21.04
CA HIS A 236 24.32 13.00 21.46
C HIS A 236 25.09 11.69 21.56
N ASP A 237 24.90 10.96 22.65
CA ASP A 237 25.55 9.67 22.90
C ASP A 237 24.71 8.50 22.41
N TYR A 238 25.38 7.56 21.74
CA TYR A 238 24.81 6.33 21.23
C TYR A 238 25.66 5.13 21.66
N VAL A 239 25.00 3.98 21.79
CA VAL A 239 25.68 2.69 21.95
C VAL A 239 25.10 1.73 20.93
N ALA A 240 25.97 1.06 20.18
CA ALA A 240 25.60 -0.02 19.29
C ALA A 240 26.11 -1.35 19.84
N TYR A 241 25.29 -2.38 19.67
CA TYR A 241 25.56 -3.75 20.10
C TYR A 241 25.45 -4.68 18.90
N ALA A 242 26.42 -5.58 18.76
CA ALA A 242 26.47 -6.63 17.76
C ALA A 242 26.45 -8.01 18.44
N PRO A 243 26.16 -9.09 17.69
CA PRO A 243 26.33 -10.45 18.19
C PRO A 243 27.76 -10.72 18.66
N SER A 244 27.93 -11.73 19.52
CA SER A 244 29.26 -12.21 19.91
C SER A 244 30.09 -12.56 18.67
N GLY A 245 31.35 -12.12 18.64
CA GLY A 245 32.23 -12.27 17.48
C GLY A 245 32.16 -11.13 16.46
N GLY A 246 31.24 -10.18 16.61
CA GLY A 246 31.30 -8.91 15.88
C GLY A 246 32.49 -8.06 16.33
N THR A 247 33.14 -7.39 15.38
CA THR A 247 34.34 -6.55 15.58
C THR A 247 34.20 -5.20 14.90
#